data_AF-A0A524FC91-F1
#
_entry.id   AF-A0A524FC91-F1
#
_cell.length_a   1.000
_cell.length_b   1.000
_cell.length_c   1.000
_cell.angle_alpha   90.00
_cell.angle_beta   90.00
_cell.angle_gamma   90.00
#
_symmetry.space_group_name_H-M   'P 1'
#
loop_
_entity.id
_entity.type
_entity.pdbx_description
1 polymer ?
#
loop_
_entity_poly.entity_id
_entity_poly.type
_entity_poly.pdbx_seq_one_letter_code
_entity_poly.pdbx_strand_id
1 'polypeptide(L)'
;MMNGEIVFFQLFDVGRYIDLNEIQSIFPGIRDKKIIKTKDTPDYIIIPETIRVEIEQDIIVKSSNLKNFKAQIKLYEDGVISFTIRIDFVDLPLERFHSIRNTEINTPDGTYKIENWIKLQFSNFYELSGDYIDSYFNSLDHIESEKYTCFCITDVFKDPNAFIGENENYLAPFLMGENPELDLHQNQINNTLKNSFSFLKQDIAIFDFDRCLIFDSTKDYEDLLLIIELANFQRLELRTLDRLLDIHLDSAEDDIRSIFIKSRLFLRRLNKKLGYLFRIRYDFIFIFENLENVSKIIGDYYLAQIYRHLGKVFRFKQWSESIRNRMRILDEIYTTAKATKTDKLIIYLEILLGIVFTLEFILFLLGLY
;
A
#
# COMPACT_ATOMS: atom_id res chain seq x y z
N MET A 1 -32.21 -10.08 -9.50
CA MET A 1 -32.18 -8.62 -9.32
C MET A 1 -31.72 -8.37 -7.90
N MET A 2 -30.73 -7.51 -7.72
CA MET A 2 -30.10 -7.24 -6.43
C MET A 2 -30.09 -5.75 -6.12
N ASN A 3 -30.05 -5.43 -4.84
CA ASN A 3 -30.01 -4.09 -4.28
C ASN A 3 -28.86 -3.96 -3.28
N GLY A 4 -28.20 -2.81 -3.29
CA GLY A 4 -27.08 -2.58 -2.39
C GLY A 4 -26.25 -1.38 -2.78
N GLU A 5 -24.97 -1.39 -2.41
CA GLU A 5 -24.01 -0.35 -2.76
C GLU A 5 -22.68 -0.94 -3.25
N ILE A 6 -21.98 -0.15 -4.05
CA ILE A 6 -20.62 -0.47 -4.50
C ILE A 6 -19.71 0.60 -3.98
N VAL A 7 -18.64 0.16 -3.35
CA VAL A 7 -17.62 1.02 -2.76
C VAL A 7 -16.31 0.81 -3.49
N PHE A 8 -15.87 1.83 -4.21
CA PHE A 8 -14.56 1.87 -4.85
C PHE A 8 -13.57 2.57 -3.93
N PHE A 9 -12.50 1.88 -3.58
CA PHE A 9 -11.33 2.45 -2.94
C PHE A 9 -10.23 2.62 -3.99
N GLN A 10 -9.59 3.78 -3.98
CA GLN A 10 -8.34 4.00 -4.68
C GLN A 10 -7.42 4.85 -3.82
N LEU A 11 -6.33 4.24 -3.37
CA LEU A 11 -5.34 4.85 -2.49
C LEU A 11 -4.11 5.23 -3.31
N PHE A 12 -3.50 6.36 -2.98
CA PHE A 12 -2.28 6.88 -3.59
C PHE A 12 -1.26 7.21 -2.52
N ASP A 13 -0.04 6.72 -2.68
CA ASP A 13 1.08 7.06 -1.80
C ASP A 13 1.79 8.30 -2.34
N VAL A 14 1.58 9.42 -1.67
CA VAL A 14 2.10 10.72 -2.10
C VAL A 14 3.43 11.08 -1.44
N GLY A 15 3.83 10.36 -0.39
CA GLY A 15 5.00 10.75 0.38
C GLY A 15 5.13 10.12 1.75
N ARG A 16 6.00 10.70 2.57
CA ARG A 16 6.29 10.31 3.95
C ARG A 16 5.27 10.85 4.94
N TYR A 17 4.78 12.04 4.64
CA TYR A 17 4.01 12.82 5.60
C TYR A 17 3.12 13.85 4.90
N ILE A 18 1.91 13.99 5.42
CA ILE A 18 0.97 15.05 5.07
C ILE A 18 0.71 15.89 6.30
N ASP A 19 0.95 17.21 6.23
CA ASP A 19 0.56 18.10 7.33
C ASP A 19 -0.96 18.31 7.36
N LEU A 20 -1.63 17.49 8.17
CA LEU A 20 -3.08 17.54 8.33
C LEU A 20 -3.56 18.88 8.91
N ASN A 21 -2.75 19.59 9.70
CA ASN A 21 -3.17 20.88 10.28
C ASN A 21 -3.22 21.96 9.20
N GLU A 22 -2.17 22.03 8.38
CA GLU A 22 -2.08 23.00 7.29
C GLU A 22 -3.08 22.67 6.17
N ILE A 23 -3.21 21.40 5.78
CA ILE A 23 -4.17 21.00 4.74
C ILE A 23 -5.61 21.30 5.14
N GLN A 24 -5.96 21.17 6.43
CA GLN A 24 -7.32 21.47 6.90
C GLN A 24 -7.71 22.95 6.67
N SER A 25 -6.74 23.85 6.53
CA SER A 25 -7.00 25.26 6.22
C SER A 25 -7.49 25.48 4.79
N ILE A 26 -7.09 24.60 3.85
CA ILE A 26 -7.46 24.67 2.43
C ILE A 26 -8.69 23.79 2.17
N PHE A 27 -8.68 22.58 2.72
CA PHE A 27 -9.74 21.61 2.56
C PHE A 27 -10.42 21.38 3.92
N PRO A 28 -11.51 22.10 4.23
CA PRO A 28 -12.21 21.97 5.50
C PRO A 28 -12.86 20.58 5.59
N GLY A 29 -12.14 19.65 6.23
CA GLY A 29 -12.58 18.28 6.46
C GLY A 29 -12.86 17.95 7.93
N ILE A 30 -13.47 16.79 8.14
CA ILE A 30 -13.77 16.22 9.47
C ILE A 30 -12.60 15.32 9.86
N ARG A 31 -12.00 15.55 11.03
CA ARG A 31 -11.03 14.61 11.60
C ARG A 31 -11.75 13.38 12.14
N ASP A 32 -11.33 12.20 11.72
CA ASP A 32 -11.84 10.98 12.33
C ASP A 32 -11.33 10.92 13.78
N LYS A 33 -12.24 10.76 14.75
CA LYS A 33 -11.85 10.54 16.16
C LYS A 33 -11.34 9.10 16.30
N LYS A 34 -10.27 8.91 17.08
CA LYS A 34 -9.55 7.64 17.37
C LYS A 34 -10.37 6.48 17.99
N ILE A 35 -11.71 6.42 17.86
CA ILE A 35 -12.51 5.49 18.66
C ILE A 35 -13.66 4.91 17.83
N ILE A 36 -13.51 3.66 17.39
CA ILE A 36 -14.63 2.75 17.11
C ILE A 36 -15.09 2.23 18.47
N LYS A 37 -16.37 2.45 18.82
CA LYS A 37 -16.94 1.96 20.07
C LYS A 37 -17.68 0.64 19.81
N THR A 38 -17.17 -0.47 20.34
CA THR A 38 -17.97 -1.69 20.59
C THR A 38 -18.00 -2.00 22.08
N LYS A 39 -19.17 -2.47 22.56
CA LYS A 39 -19.61 -2.32 23.96
C LYS A 39 -18.80 -3.04 25.04
N ASP A 40 -17.85 -3.92 24.71
CA ASP A 40 -17.16 -4.77 25.70
C ASP A 40 -15.69 -5.11 25.34
N THR A 41 -15.02 -4.35 24.46
CA THR A 41 -13.63 -4.64 24.02
C THR A 41 -12.64 -3.54 24.45
N PRO A 42 -11.39 -3.84 24.86
CA PRO A 42 -10.42 -2.82 25.24
C PRO A 42 -10.15 -1.81 24.11
N ASP A 43 -10.26 -0.52 24.44
CA ASP A 43 -10.26 0.62 23.52
C ASP A 43 -8.87 0.96 22.93
N TYR A 44 -8.36 0.18 21.97
CA TYR A 44 -7.18 0.62 21.21
C TYR A 44 -7.27 0.17 19.75
N ILE A 45 -7.92 0.97 18.90
CA ILE A 45 -7.60 0.96 17.47
C ILE A 45 -6.75 2.20 17.20
N ILE A 46 -5.43 2.03 17.04
CA ILE A 46 -4.59 3.12 16.55
C ILE A 46 -4.67 3.06 15.03
N ILE A 47 -5.69 3.74 14.50
CA ILE A 47 -5.76 4.10 13.09
C ILE A 47 -4.84 5.33 12.92
N PRO A 48 -4.07 5.43 11.83
CA PRO A 48 -3.46 6.68 11.40
C PRO A 48 -4.40 7.88 11.59
N GLU A 49 -3.86 9.04 11.92
CA GLU A 49 -4.71 10.24 11.95
C GLU A 49 -5.15 10.59 10.53
N THR A 50 -6.44 10.92 10.40
CA THR A 50 -7.04 11.20 9.10
C THR A 50 -7.92 12.43 9.09
N ILE A 51 -7.97 13.08 7.92
CA ILE A 51 -8.96 14.08 7.59
C ILE A 51 -9.82 13.57 6.44
N ARG A 52 -11.14 13.60 6.64
CA ARG A 52 -12.13 13.27 5.62
C ARG A 52 -12.70 14.53 5.00
N VAL A 53 -12.66 14.61 3.67
CA VAL A 53 -13.20 15.70 2.86
C VAL A 53 -14.25 15.10 1.94
N GLU A 54 -15.48 15.59 2.01
CA GLU A 54 -16.53 15.20 1.06
C GLU A 54 -16.38 15.99 -0.24
N ILE A 55 -16.55 15.31 -1.39
CA ILE A 55 -16.54 15.96 -2.70
C ILE A 55 -17.98 16.30 -3.05
N GLU A 56 -18.37 17.55 -2.85
CA GLU A 56 -19.67 18.06 -3.26
C GLU A 56 -19.65 18.43 -4.76
N GLN A 57 -19.99 17.47 -5.62
CA GLN A 57 -20.16 17.68 -7.06
C GLN A 57 -21.43 16.98 -7.56
N ASP A 58 -22.16 17.64 -8.46
CA ASP A 58 -23.31 17.05 -9.14
C ASP A 58 -22.84 16.03 -10.18
N ILE A 59 -22.85 14.75 -9.80
CA ILE A 59 -22.39 13.64 -10.63
C ILE A 59 -23.56 12.74 -11.01
N ILE A 60 -23.78 12.57 -12.31
CA ILE A 60 -24.85 11.73 -12.86
C ILE A 60 -24.24 10.45 -13.43
N VAL A 61 -24.63 9.31 -12.88
CA VAL A 61 -24.19 8.00 -13.36
C VAL A 61 -24.99 7.60 -14.61
N LYS A 62 -24.32 7.24 -15.72
CA LYS A 62 -24.98 6.80 -16.96
C LYS A 62 -25.48 5.35 -16.87
N SER A 63 -26.34 5.05 -15.91
CA SER A 63 -26.98 3.74 -15.77
C SER A 63 -28.33 3.89 -15.08
N SER A 64 -29.35 3.15 -15.55
CA SER A 64 -30.68 3.13 -14.92
C SER A 64 -30.71 2.46 -13.56
N ASN A 65 -29.78 1.52 -13.33
CA ASN A 65 -29.71 0.71 -12.11
C ASN A 65 -28.78 1.30 -11.05
N LEU A 66 -28.00 2.35 -11.37
CA LEU A 66 -27.05 2.97 -10.45
C LEU A 66 -27.53 4.35 -10.05
N LYS A 67 -27.47 4.67 -8.75
CA LYS A 67 -27.98 5.90 -8.15
C LYS A 67 -27.00 6.40 -7.08
N ASN A 68 -27.24 7.63 -6.61
CA ASN A 68 -26.59 8.21 -5.42
C ASN A 68 -25.06 8.09 -5.45
N PHE A 69 -24.41 8.80 -6.37
CA PHE A 69 -22.96 8.88 -6.40
C PHE A 69 -22.48 9.77 -5.24
N LYS A 70 -21.66 9.22 -4.34
CA LYS A 70 -20.98 9.96 -3.27
C LYS A 70 -19.49 9.73 -3.39
N ALA A 71 -18.71 10.79 -3.28
CA ALA A 71 -17.25 10.69 -3.25
C ALA A 71 -16.68 11.39 -2.03
N GLN A 72 -15.69 10.75 -1.42
CA GLN A 72 -14.96 11.27 -0.28
C GLN A 72 -13.46 11.05 -0.49
N ILE A 73 -12.66 11.97 0.05
CA ILE A 73 -11.21 11.88 0.14
C ILE A 73 -10.87 11.71 1.62
N LYS A 74 -10.03 10.74 1.94
CA LYS A 74 -9.45 10.57 3.28
C LYS A 74 -7.94 10.72 3.17
N LEU A 75 -7.41 11.68 3.90
CA LEU A 75 -5.98 11.98 3.94
C LEU A 75 -5.39 11.33 5.18
N TYR A 76 -4.34 10.56 5.02
CA TYR A 76 -3.59 9.90 6.09
C TYR A 76 -2.33 10.71 6.36
N GLU A 77 -2.06 10.98 7.64
CA GLU A 77 -0.83 11.67 8.07
C GLU A 77 0.42 11.00 7.51
N ASP A 78 0.43 9.67 7.37
CA ASP A 78 1.53 8.85 6.85
C ASP A 78 1.82 9.02 5.35
N GLY A 79 1.20 9.97 4.63
CA GLY A 79 1.52 10.19 3.22
C GLY A 79 0.58 9.51 2.22
N VAL A 80 -0.61 9.09 2.64
CA VAL A 80 -1.57 8.39 1.76
C VAL A 80 -2.85 9.20 1.56
N ILE A 81 -3.33 9.22 0.33
CA ILE A 81 -4.62 9.80 -0.06
C ILE A 81 -5.53 8.69 -0.54
N SER A 82 -6.63 8.46 0.18
CA SER A 82 -7.65 7.45 -0.14
C SER A 82 -8.89 8.11 -0.72
N PHE A 83 -9.21 7.79 -1.97
CA PHE A 83 -10.50 8.11 -2.57
C PHE A 83 -11.47 6.97 -2.30
N THR A 84 -12.64 7.30 -1.76
CA THR A 84 -13.75 6.36 -1.68
C THR A 84 -14.94 6.88 -2.49
N ILE A 85 -15.44 6.07 -3.41
CA ILE A 85 -16.66 6.36 -4.16
C ILE A 85 -17.70 5.33 -3.80
N ARG A 86 -18.90 5.79 -3.43
CA ARG A 86 -20.06 4.96 -3.13
C ARG A 86 -21.14 5.19 -4.17
N ILE A 87 -21.68 4.11 -4.71
CA ILE A 87 -22.76 4.14 -5.70
C ILE A 87 -23.79 3.10 -5.30
N ASP A 88 -25.03 3.52 -5.10
CA ASP A 88 -26.14 2.61 -4.82
C ASP A 88 -26.55 1.90 -6.12
N PHE A 89 -26.87 0.61 -6.04
CA PHE A 89 -27.50 -0.12 -7.14
C PHE A 89 -28.87 -0.65 -6.73
N VAL A 90 -29.81 -0.55 -7.66
CA VAL A 90 -31.21 -0.97 -7.48
C VAL A 90 -31.62 -1.85 -8.65
N ASP A 91 -32.22 -2.99 -8.34
CA ASP A 91 -32.70 -3.98 -9.30
C ASP A 91 -31.64 -4.38 -10.34
N LEU A 92 -30.39 -4.59 -9.90
CA LEU A 92 -29.29 -4.94 -10.79
C LEU A 92 -29.21 -6.47 -10.96
N PRO A 93 -29.22 -7.01 -12.19
CA PRO A 93 -28.95 -8.44 -12.41
C PRO A 93 -27.53 -8.79 -11.99
N LEU A 94 -27.34 -9.94 -11.34
CA LEU A 94 -26.02 -10.40 -10.88
C LEU A 94 -25.03 -10.43 -12.04
N GLU A 95 -25.48 -10.87 -13.20
CA GLU A 95 -24.68 -11.04 -14.41
C GLU A 95 -24.08 -9.71 -14.86
N ARG A 96 -24.67 -8.56 -14.53
CA ARG A 96 -24.20 -7.23 -14.92
C ARG A 96 -23.16 -6.64 -13.98
N PHE A 97 -22.79 -7.30 -12.88
CA PHE A 97 -21.84 -6.75 -11.92
C PHE A 97 -20.46 -6.46 -12.55
N HIS A 98 -20.01 -7.29 -13.49
CA HIS A 98 -18.76 -7.05 -14.23
C HIS A 98 -18.78 -5.76 -15.08
N SER A 99 -19.96 -5.33 -15.56
CA SER A 99 -20.08 -4.16 -16.44
C SER A 99 -19.90 -2.84 -15.71
N ILE A 100 -20.02 -2.83 -14.37
CA ILE A 100 -20.05 -1.61 -13.57
C ILE A 100 -18.73 -0.84 -13.67
N ARG A 101 -17.60 -1.53 -13.80
CA ARG A 101 -16.27 -0.90 -14.01
C ARG A 101 -16.18 -0.06 -15.27
N ASN A 102 -17.02 -0.35 -16.27
CA ASN A 102 -17.10 0.40 -17.52
C ASN A 102 -18.16 1.51 -17.49
N THR A 103 -18.79 1.74 -16.34
CA THR A 103 -19.80 2.79 -16.20
C THR A 103 -19.17 4.17 -16.35
N GLU A 104 -19.81 4.98 -17.19
CA GLU A 104 -19.48 6.39 -17.35
C GLU A 104 -20.27 7.25 -16.37
N ILE A 105 -19.62 8.29 -15.87
CA ILE A 105 -20.22 9.35 -15.07
C ILE A 105 -20.15 10.67 -15.85
N ASN A 106 -21.20 11.45 -15.75
CA ASN A 106 -21.23 12.83 -16.22
C ASN A 106 -20.93 13.73 -15.03
N THR A 107 -19.91 14.55 -15.18
CA THR A 107 -19.53 15.60 -14.24
C THR A 107 -19.63 16.96 -14.94
N PRO A 108 -19.55 18.09 -14.21
CA PRO A 108 -19.51 19.42 -14.82
C PRO A 108 -18.37 19.58 -15.83
N ASP A 109 -17.26 18.85 -15.63
CA ASP A 109 -16.06 18.90 -16.47
C ASP A 109 -16.08 17.94 -17.66
N GLY A 110 -17.13 17.12 -17.82
CA GLY A 110 -17.28 16.18 -18.94
C GLY A 110 -17.73 14.77 -18.56
N THR A 111 -17.63 13.84 -19.50
CA THR A 111 -17.92 12.43 -19.28
C THR A 111 -16.63 11.66 -19.02
N TYR A 112 -16.57 10.93 -17.91
CA TYR A 112 -15.40 10.14 -17.51
C TYR A 112 -15.81 8.73 -17.08
N LYS A 113 -14.89 7.77 -17.21
CA LYS A 113 -14.97 6.54 -16.40
C LYS A 113 -14.61 6.86 -14.96
N ILE A 114 -15.15 6.12 -14.00
CA ILE A 114 -14.91 6.32 -12.56
C ILE A 114 -13.41 6.39 -12.25
N GLU A 115 -12.60 5.45 -12.75
CA GLU A 115 -11.15 5.44 -12.51
C GLU A 115 -10.44 6.69 -13.05
N ASN A 116 -10.81 7.13 -14.26
CA ASN A 116 -10.19 8.29 -14.88
C ASN A 116 -10.57 9.57 -14.14
N TRP A 117 -11.80 9.64 -13.63
CA TRP A 117 -12.25 10.75 -12.80
C TRP A 117 -11.49 10.79 -11.46
N ILE A 118 -11.29 9.64 -10.78
CA ILE A 118 -10.46 9.60 -9.56
C ILE A 118 -9.06 10.14 -9.84
N LYS A 119 -8.42 9.69 -10.93
CA LYS A 119 -7.08 10.17 -11.31
C LYS A 119 -7.05 11.68 -11.57
N LEU A 120 -8.08 12.23 -12.21
CA LEU A 120 -8.21 13.67 -12.42
C LEU A 120 -8.35 14.43 -11.09
N GLN A 121 -9.23 13.97 -10.20
CA GLN A 121 -9.41 14.58 -8.88
C GLN A 121 -8.14 14.48 -8.03
N PHE A 122 -7.42 13.35 -8.10
CA PHE A 122 -6.13 13.18 -7.46
C PHE A 122 -5.10 14.19 -7.97
N SER A 123 -4.94 14.35 -9.29
CA SER A 123 -4.02 15.35 -9.85
C SER A 123 -4.35 16.77 -9.39
N ASN A 124 -5.64 17.15 -9.43
CA ASN A 124 -6.08 18.47 -8.97
C ASN A 124 -5.81 18.66 -7.47
N PHE A 125 -6.07 17.63 -6.66
CA PHE A 125 -5.80 17.68 -5.23
C PHE A 125 -4.30 17.81 -4.95
N TYR A 126 -3.47 17.03 -5.62
CA TYR A 126 -2.02 17.05 -5.45
C TYR A 126 -1.41 18.39 -5.87
N GLU A 127 -1.90 19.01 -6.95
CA GLU A 127 -1.44 20.34 -7.39
C GLU A 127 -1.71 21.42 -6.32
N LEU A 128 -2.84 21.33 -5.62
CA LEU A 128 -3.21 22.29 -4.57
C LEU A 128 -2.57 21.99 -3.20
N SER A 129 -2.16 20.75 -2.97
CA SER A 129 -1.66 20.28 -1.67
C SER A 129 -0.17 19.99 -1.62
N GLY A 130 0.55 20.02 -2.75
CA GLY A 130 1.94 19.60 -2.86
C GLY A 130 2.91 20.28 -1.89
N ASP A 131 2.70 21.55 -1.56
CA ASP A 131 3.54 22.29 -0.60
C ASP A 131 3.43 21.77 0.85
N TYR A 132 2.40 20.98 1.15
CA TYR A 132 2.11 20.41 2.46
C TYR A 132 2.42 18.90 2.55
N ILE A 133 3.01 18.34 1.49
CA ILE A 133 3.33 16.92 1.37
C ILE A 133 4.86 16.75 1.32
N ASP A 134 5.42 15.99 2.27
CA ASP A 134 6.82 15.56 2.20
C ASP A 134 6.93 14.34 1.27
N SER A 135 7.11 14.58 -0.03
CA SER A 135 7.11 13.49 -1.02
C SER A 135 8.42 12.69 -1.06
N TYR A 136 8.32 11.38 -1.33
CA TYR A 136 9.47 10.54 -1.67
C TYR A 136 10.05 10.88 -3.04
N PHE A 137 9.22 11.37 -3.96
CA PHE A 137 9.54 11.54 -5.37
C PHE A 137 9.26 12.97 -5.83
N ASN A 138 10.06 13.45 -6.78
CA ASN A 138 9.83 14.76 -7.39
C ASN A 138 8.79 14.70 -8.53
N SER A 139 8.27 13.52 -8.89
CA SER A 139 7.28 13.34 -9.96
C SER A 139 6.16 12.36 -9.59
N LEU A 140 4.99 12.60 -10.19
CA LEU A 140 3.79 11.76 -10.06
C LEU A 140 3.95 10.38 -10.71
N ASP A 141 4.91 10.20 -11.63
CA ASP A 141 5.13 8.93 -12.38
C ASP A 141 5.58 7.77 -11.49
N HIS A 142 5.90 8.06 -10.23
CA HIS A 142 6.48 7.12 -9.28
C HIS A 142 5.56 6.80 -8.10
N ILE A 143 4.36 7.39 -8.10
CA ILE A 143 3.34 7.17 -7.08
C ILE A 143 2.74 5.78 -7.25
N GLU A 144 2.86 4.97 -6.20
CA GLU A 144 2.15 3.71 -6.11
C GLU A 144 0.67 3.99 -5.81
N SER A 145 -0.20 3.11 -6.33
CA SER A 145 -1.62 3.18 -6.03
C SER A 145 -2.21 1.79 -5.85
N GLU A 146 -3.21 1.69 -4.99
CA GLU A 146 -3.94 0.45 -4.75
C GLU A 146 -5.44 0.67 -4.95
N LYS A 147 -6.08 -0.33 -5.57
CA LYS A 147 -7.51 -0.27 -5.90
C LYS A 147 -8.22 -1.45 -5.29
N TYR A 148 -9.38 -1.19 -4.70
CA TYR A 148 -10.21 -2.26 -4.15
C TYR A 148 -11.68 -1.95 -4.35
N THR A 149 -12.48 -2.92 -4.80
CA THR A 149 -13.93 -2.72 -5.00
C THR A 149 -14.74 -3.63 -4.10
N CYS A 150 -15.61 -3.06 -3.26
CA CYS A 150 -16.54 -3.82 -2.44
C CYS A 150 -17.92 -3.77 -3.07
N PHE A 151 -18.57 -4.93 -3.19
CA PHE A 151 -19.95 -5.06 -3.63
C PHE A 151 -20.79 -5.48 -2.44
N CYS A 152 -21.49 -4.53 -1.82
CA CYS A 152 -22.30 -4.75 -0.63
C CYS A 152 -23.75 -4.99 -1.06
N ILE A 153 -24.20 -6.24 -0.99
CA ILE A 153 -25.55 -6.69 -1.32
C ILE A 153 -26.39 -6.68 -0.04
N THR A 154 -27.52 -5.98 -0.11
CA THR A 154 -28.41 -5.71 1.03
C THR A 154 -29.72 -6.49 0.97
N ASP A 155 -29.88 -7.33 -0.05
CA ASP A 155 -31.03 -8.21 -0.17
C ASP A 155 -31.06 -9.25 0.97
N VAL A 156 -32.27 -9.65 1.37
CA VAL A 156 -32.46 -10.63 2.44
C VAL A 156 -32.36 -12.04 1.87
N PHE A 157 -31.32 -12.77 2.26
CA PHE A 157 -31.15 -14.18 1.92
C PHE A 157 -31.48 -15.07 3.11
N LYS A 158 -32.24 -16.15 2.87
CA LYS A 158 -32.50 -17.17 3.90
C LYS A 158 -31.24 -17.96 4.26
N ASP A 159 -30.42 -18.25 3.25
CA ASP A 159 -29.10 -18.85 3.37
C ASP A 159 -28.16 -18.24 2.32
N PRO A 160 -27.29 -17.30 2.71
CA PRO A 160 -26.31 -16.73 1.79
C PRO A 160 -25.37 -17.77 1.17
N ASN A 161 -25.05 -18.86 1.88
CA ASN A 161 -24.14 -19.89 1.37
C ASN A 161 -24.78 -20.69 0.24
N ALA A 162 -26.07 -21.01 0.35
CA ALA A 162 -26.81 -21.66 -0.72
C ALA A 162 -26.82 -20.80 -2.00
N PHE A 163 -27.04 -19.48 -1.84
CA PHE A 163 -26.98 -18.54 -2.96
C PHE A 163 -25.59 -18.52 -3.62
N ILE A 164 -24.52 -18.49 -2.82
CA ILE A 164 -23.14 -18.52 -3.32
C ILE A 164 -22.87 -19.81 -4.09
N GLY A 165 -23.30 -20.96 -3.55
CA GLY A 165 -23.12 -22.26 -4.21
C GLY A 165 -23.88 -22.37 -5.54
N GLU A 166 -25.10 -21.86 -5.62
CA GLU A 166 -25.89 -21.84 -6.86
C GLU A 166 -25.27 -20.95 -7.95
N ASN A 167 -24.51 -19.91 -7.55
CA ASN A 167 -23.94 -18.92 -8.46
C ASN A 167 -22.41 -18.98 -8.55
N GLU A 168 -21.78 -20.07 -8.08
CA GLU A 168 -20.32 -20.17 -7.93
C GLU A 168 -19.55 -19.94 -9.24
N ASN A 169 -20.12 -20.44 -10.35
CA ASN A 169 -19.55 -20.31 -11.70
C ASN A 169 -19.48 -18.86 -12.18
N TYR A 170 -20.37 -17.99 -11.70
CA TYR A 170 -20.32 -16.56 -12.01
C TYR A 170 -19.48 -15.79 -10.98
N LEU A 171 -19.67 -16.08 -9.69
CA LEU A 171 -19.07 -15.31 -8.60
C LEU A 171 -17.54 -15.48 -8.54
N ALA A 172 -17.03 -16.68 -8.81
CA ALA A 172 -15.59 -16.93 -8.79
C ALA A 172 -14.81 -16.13 -9.86
N PRO A 173 -15.12 -16.22 -11.17
CA PRO A 173 -14.41 -15.42 -12.17
C PRO A 173 -14.65 -13.93 -11.96
N PHE A 174 -15.85 -13.54 -11.52
CA PHE A 174 -16.15 -12.16 -11.17
C PHE A 174 -15.22 -11.62 -10.07
N LEU A 175 -15.04 -12.36 -8.97
CA LEU A 175 -14.14 -12.00 -7.87
C LEU A 175 -12.68 -11.91 -8.32
N MET A 176 -12.22 -12.86 -9.14
CA MET A 176 -10.87 -12.85 -9.72
C MET A 176 -10.66 -11.71 -10.72
N GLY A 177 -11.74 -11.15 -11.27
CA GLY A 177 -11.67 -10.13 -12.30
C GLY A 177 -11.53 -10.62 -13.72
N GLU A 178 -11.80 -11.89 -13.91
CA GLU A 178 -11.85 -12.52 -15.21
C GLU A 178 -13.22 -12.33 -15.86
N ASN A 179 -13.31 -12.67 -17.15
CA ASN A 179 -14.59 -12.69 -17.85
C ASN A 179 -15.52 -13.72 -17.18
N PRO A 180 -16.77 -13.37 -16.82
CA PRO A 180 -17.72 -14.32 -16.26
C PRO A 180 -18.08 -15.53 -17.15
N GLU A 181 -17.80 -15.47 -18.46
CA GLU A 181 -17.98 -16.60 -19.38
C GLU A 181 -16.83 -17.63 -19.31
N LEU A 182 -15.80 -17.36 -18.50
CA LEU A 182 -14.63 -18.23 -18.40
C LEU A 182 -14.96 -19.49 -17.59
N ASP A 183 -14.81 -20.65 -18.22
CA ASP A 183 -15.04 -21.95 -17.60
C ASP A 183 -13.88 -22.32 -16.67
N LEU A 184 -14.01 -21.98 -15.39
CA LEU A 184 -13.02 -22.25 -14.36
C LEU A 184 -13.10 -23.69 -13.88
N HIS A 185 -11.93 -24.33 -13.74
CA HIS A 185 -11.84 -25.62 -13.06
C HIS A 185 -12.33 -25.51 -11.61
N GLN A 186 -13.07 -26.50 -11.10
CA GLN A 186 -13.68 -26.47 -9.75
C GLN A 186 -12.70 -26.12 -8.62
N ASN A 187 -11.46 -26.62 -8.69
CA ASN A 187 -10.44 -26.27 -7.70
C ASN A 187 -10.17 -24.75 -7.63
N GLN A 188 -10.24 -24.03 -8.75
CA GLN A 188 -10.07 -22.57 -8.75
C GLN A 188 -11.30 -21.88 -8.17
N ILE A 189 -12.50 -22.33 -8.53
CA ILE A 189 -13.75 -21.83 -7.95
C ILE A 189 -13.71 -21.95 -6.42
N ASN A 190 -13.40 -23.15 -5.92
CA ASN A 190 -13.28 -23.41 -4.49
C ASN A 190 -12.16 -22.57 -3.84
N ASN A 191 -11.04 -22.36 -4.53
CA ASN A 191 -9.93 -21.55 -4.02
C ASN A 191 -10.26 -20.05 -3.92
N THR A 192 -11.09 -19.54 -4.82
CA THR A 192 -11.55 -18.15 -4.79
C THR A 192 -12.59 -17.97 -3.68
N LEU A 193 -13.59 -18.86 -3.64
CA LEU A 193 -14.72 -18.73 -2.71
C LEU A 193 -14.39 -19.13 -1.26
N LYS A 194 -13.30 -19.86 -1.00
CA LYS A 194 -12.90 -20.25 0.37
C LYS A 194 -12.53 -19.08 1.28
N ASN A 195 -12.22 -17.91 0.72
CA ASN A 195 -11.85 -16.72 1.48
C ASN A 195 -13.11 -16.00 2.02
N SER A 196 -14.06 -16.79 2.50
CA SER A 196 -15.31 -16.32 3.09
C SER A 196 -15.13 -16.09 4.59
N PHE A 197 -15.79 -15.06 5.11
CA PHE A 197 -15.83 -14.71 6.52
C PHE A 197 -17.26 -14.33 6.88
N SER A 198 -17.77 -14.83 8.01
CA SER A 198 -19.15 -14.61 8.46
C SER A 198 -19.16 -14.48 9.97
N PHE A 199 -19.95 -13.55 10.48
CA PHE A 199 -20.20 -13.31 11.90
C PHE A 199 -21.58 -13.81 12.32
N LEU A 200 -22.60 -13.42 11.57
CA LEU A 200 -23.98 -13.85 11.72
C LEU A 200 -24.32 -14.87 10.64
N LYS A 201 -25.29 -15.75 10.93
CA LYS A 201 -25.80 -16.71 9.93
C LYS A 201 -26.35 -16.07 8.66
N GLN A 202 -26.63 -14.77 8.70
CA GLN A 202 -27.27 -14.00 7.64
C GLN A 202 -26.27 -13.06 6.92
N ASP A 203 -25.02 -12.98 7.40
CA ASP A 203 -23.97 -12.21 6.76
C ASP A 203 -22.88 -13.13 6.21
N ILE A 204 -22.23 -12.70 5.13
CA ILE A 204 -21.03 -13.34 4.60
C ILE A 204 -20.27 -12.35 3.73
N ALA A 205 -18.97 -12.25 3.95
CA ALA A 205 -18.05 -11.50 3.12
C ALA A 205 -17.07 -12.47 2.45
N ILE A 206 -16.88 -12.36 1.14
CA ILE A 206 -15.90 -13.14 0.38
C ILE A 206 -14.86 -12.18 -0.15
N PHE A 207 -13.60 -12.41 0.25
CA PHE A 207 -12.49 -11.53 -0.09
C PHE A 207 -11.61 -12.11 -1.20
N ASP A 208 -11.36 -11.30 -2.22
CA ASP A 208 -10.32 -11.52 -3.21
C ASP A 208 -9.26 -10.41 -3.11
N PHE A 209 -8.25 -10.46 -3.97
CA PHE A 209 -7.11 -9.57 -4.02
C PHE A 209 -7.48 -8.12 -4.36
N ASP A 210 -8.42 -7.89 -5.29
CA ASP A 210 -8.80 -6.55 -5.75
C ASP A 210 -10.27 -6.20 -5.52
N ARG A 211 -11.05 -7.13 -4.96
CA ARG A 211 -12.47 -6.93 -4.69
C ARG A 211 -13.02 -7.89 -3.65
N CYS A 212 -14.16 -7.52 -3.07
CA CYS A 212 -14.93 -8.41 -2.22
C CYS A 212 -16.42 -8.35 -2.53
N LEU A 213 -17.12 -9.42 -2.16
CA LEU A 213 -18.58 -9.47 -2.10
C LEU A 213 -18.97 -9.48 -0.62
N ILE A 214 -19.87 -8.60 -0.22
CA ILE A 214 -20.39 -8.53 1.16
C ILE A 214 -21.90 -8.71 1.06
N PHE A 215 -22.43 -9.73 1.73
CA PHE A 215 -23.86 -9.93 1.89
C PHE A 215 -24.21 -9.56 3.31
N ASP A 216 -25.00 -8.49 3.47
CA ASP A 216 -25.51 -8.08 4.77
C ASP A 216 -26.81 -7.29 4.61
N SER A 217 -27.90 -7.93 5.00
CA SER A 217 -29.25 -7.36 4.96
C SER A 217 -29.48 -6.20 5.94
N THR A 218 -28.65 -6.07 6.97
CA THR A 218 -28.79 -5.03 8.00
C THR A 218 -28.11 -3.71 7.62
N LYS A 219 -27.30 -3.73 6.56
CA LYS A 219 -26.46 -2.60 6.11
C LYS A 219 -25.44 -2.15 7.15
N ASP A 220 -24.91 -3.08 7.95
CA ASP A 220 -23.97 -2.82 9.03
C ASP A 220 -22.55 -3.29 8.65
N TYR A 221 -22.06 -2.78 7.51
CA TYR A 221 -20.75 -3.14 6.95
C TYR A 221 -19.73 -1.99 6.97
N GLU A 222 -20.02 -0.86 7.65
CA GLU A 222 -19.12 0.29 7.72
C GLU A 222 -17.77 -0.04 8.39
N ASP A 223 -17.80 -0.76 9.51
CA ASP A 223 -16.58 -1.18 10.20
C ASP A 223 -15.78 -2.16 9.34
N LEU A 224 -16.46 -3.00 8.55
CA LEU A 224 -15.82 -3.91 7.61
C LEU A 224 -15.14 -3.13 6.48
N LEU A 225 -15.81 -2.15 5.88
CA LEU A 225 -15.24 -1.25 4.86
C LEU A 225 -14.02 -0.50 5.39
N LEU A 226 -14.06 -0.03 6.64
CA LEU A 226 -12.92 0.63 7.28
C LEU A 226 -11.71 -0.29 7.42
N ILE A 227 -11.92 -1.55 7.83
CA ILE A 227 -10.84 -2.54 7.93
C ILE A 227 -10.30 -2.93 6.55
N ILE A 228 -11.16 -3.02 5.54
CA ILE A 228 -10.75 -3.25 4.15
C ILE A 228 -9.88 -2.09 3.65
N GLU A 229 -10.30 -0.84 3.90
CA GLU A 229 -9.52 0.34 3.54
C GLU A 229 -8.15 0.33 4.24
N LEU A 230 -8.11 0.05 5.54
CA LEU A 230 -6.88 -0.03 6.33
C LEU A 230 -5.94 -1.15 5.83
N ALA A 231 -6.49 -2.30 5.44
CA ALA A 231 -5.69 -3.38 4.87
C ALA A 231 -5.12 -3.01 3.49
N ASN A 232 -5.85 -2.25 2.67
CA ASN A 232 -5.35 -1.74 1.40
C ASN A 232 -4.30 -0.64 1.61
N PHE A 233 -4.47 0.23 2.61
CA PHE A 233 -3.45 1.18 3.06
C PHE A 233 -2.15 0.45 3.42
N GLN A 234 -2.24 -0.59 4.26
CA GLN A 234 -1.07 -1.39 4.64
C GLN A 234 -0.40 -2.06 3.44
N ARG A 235 -1.19 -2.56 2.48
CA ARG A 235 -0.69 -3.17 1.24
C ARG A 235 0.06 -2.15 0.39
N LEU A 236 -0.49 -0.94 0.24
CA LEU A 236 0.12 0.15 -0.50
C LEU A 236 1.47 0.53 0.10
N GLU A 237 1.52 0.77 1.41
CA GLU A 237 2.75 1.11 2.14
C GLU A 237 3.86 0.05 1.96
N LEU A 238 3.51 -1.24 2.07
CA LEU A 238 4.47 -2.34 1.84
C LEU A 238 5.03 -2.32 0.41
N ARG A 239 4.19 -2.02 -0.59
CA ARG A 239 4.62 -1.94 -1.99
C ARG A 239 5.49 -0.72 -2.26
N THR A 240 5.12 0.44 -1.71
CA THR A 240 5.95 1.64 -1.82
C THR A 240 7.30 1.39 -1.18
N LEU A 241 7.34 0.79 0.01
CA LEU A 241 8.59 0.46 0.68
C LEU A 241 9.45 -0.51 -0.13
N ASP A 242 8.88 -1.57 -0.72
CA ASP A 242 9.59 -2.50 -1.61
C ASP A 242 10.19 -1.76 -2.82
N ARG A 243 9.41 -0.86 -3.44
CA ARG A 243 9.86 -0.03 -4.56
C ARG A 243 10.96 0.96 -4.17
N LEU A 244 10.86 1.60 -3.00
CA LEU A 244 11.89 2.50 -2.49
C LEU A 244 13.19 1.73 -2.24
N LEU A 245 13.11 0.55 -1.64
CA LEU A 245 14.26 -0.33 -1.45
C LEU A 245 14.92 -0.70 -2.78
N ASP A 246 14.12 -0.99 -3.81
CA ASP A 246 14.64 -1.32 -5.15
C ASP A 246 15.41 -0.16 -5.78
N ILE A 247 14.87 1.05 -5.74
CA ILE A 247 15.55 2.26 -6.24
C ILE A 247 16.88 2.48 -5.50
N HIS A 248 16.90 2.25 -4.18
CA HIS A 248 18.12 2.42 -3.39
C HIS A 248 19.14 1.29 -3.57
N LEU A 249 18.68 0.05 -3.79
CA LEU A 249 19.55 -1.08 -4.11
C LEU A 249 20.24 -0.87 -5.47
N ASP A 250 19.50 -0.45 -6.49
CA ASP A 250 20.05 -0.14 -7.81
C ASP A 250 21.10 0.97 -7.72
N SER A 251 20.79 2.04 -6.97
CA SER A 251 21.75 3.13 -6.74
C SER A 251 22.99 2.67 -5.97
N ALA A 252 22.85 1.75 -5.02
CA ALA A 252 23.97 1.20 -4.26
C ALA A 252 24.86 0.31 -5.13
N GLU A 253 24.28 -0.49 -6.03
CA GLU A 253 25.03 -1.31 -6.98
C GLU A 253 25.85 -0.45 -7.95
N ASP A 254 25.23 0.58 -8.53
CA ASP A 254 25.92 1.55 -9.41
C ASP A 254 27.08 2.25 -8.69
N ASP A 255 26.86 2.64 -7.44
CA ASP A 255 27.89 3.24 -6.61
C ASP A 255 29.05 2.26 -6.38
N ILE A 256 28.79 0.98 -6.12
CA ILE A 256 29.85 -0.05 -5.99
C ILE A 256 30.61 -0.25 -7.31
N ARG A 257 29.91 -0.42 -8.44
CA ARG A 257 30.55 -0.59 -9.76
C ARG A 257 31.49 0.57 -10.06
N SER A 258 31.09 1.79 -9.71
CA SER A 258 31.91 2.98 -9.89
C SER A 258 33.20 2.97 -9.04
N ILE A 259 33.21 2.32 -7.86
CA ILE A 259 34.39 2.15 -7.00
C ILE A 259 35.44 1.28 -7.69
N PHE A 260 35.02 0.20 -8.34
CA PHE A 260 35.93 -0.73 -9.01
C PHE A 260 36.53 -0.14 -10.30
N ILE A 261 35.85 0.82 -10.92
CA ILE A 261 36.23 1.38 -12.22
C ILE A 261 36.99 2.73 -12.11
N LYS A 262 36.81 3.55 -11.04
CA LYS A 262 37.36 4.93 -10.96
C LYS A 262 38.29 5.24 -9.76
N SER A 263 39.19 6.20 -9.99
CA SER A 263 40.36 6.64 -9.18
C SER A 263 40.09 7.15 -7.73
N ARG A 264 41.17 7.23 -6.92
CA ARG A 264 41.29 7.62 -5.49
C ARG A 264 40.54 8.90 -5.07
N LEU A 265 40.30 9.86 -5.97
CA LEU A 265 39.52 11.09 -5.68
C LEU A 265 38.03 10.81 -5.41
N PHE A 266 37.50 9.66 -5.83
CA PHE A 266 36.11 9.26 -5.61
C PHE A 266 35.84 8.74 -4.18
N LEU A 267 36.87 8.27 -3.46
CA LEU A 267 36.72 7.72 -2.10
C LEU A 267 36.21 8.74 -1.06
N ARG A 268 36.51 10.03 -1.21
CA ARG A 268 36.06 11.06 -0.26
C ARG A 268 34.59 11.46 -0.48
N ARG A 269 34.09 11.38 -1.72
CA ARG A 269 32.64 11.49 -2.03
C ARG A 269 31.88 10.26 -1.53
N LEU A 270 32.53 9.10 -1.52
CA LEU A 270 32.00 7.84 -1.00
C LEU A 270 31.65 7.89 0.50
N ASN A 271 32.46 8.54 1.34
CA ASN A 271 32.16 8.65 2.78
C ASN A 271 30.85 9.40 3.05
N LYS A 272 30.53 10.41 2.23
CA LYS A 272 29.25 11.14 2.33
C LYS A 272 28.08 10.32 1.79
N LYS A 273 28.25 9.62 0.67
CA LYS A 273 27.21 8.75 0.08
C LYS A 273 26.89 7.52 0.94
N LEU A 274 27.89 6.87 1.54
CA LEU A 274 27.68 5.74 2.45
C LEU A 274 27.00 6.16 3.77
N GLY A 275 27.24 7.39 4.25
CA GLY A 275 26.50 7.94 5.40
C GLY A 275 25.04 8.24 5.09
N TYR A 276 24.73 8.66 3.85
CA TYR A 276 23.36 8.87 3.37
C TYR A 276 22.58 7.55 3.26
N LEU A 277 23.20 6.49 2.70
CA LEU A 277 22.60 5.15 2.65
C LEU A 277 22.35 4.57 4.05
N PHE A 278 23.22 4.85 5.02
CA PHE A 278 23.02 4.44 6.41
C PHE A 278 21.80 5.13 7.05
N ARG A 279 21.59 6.43 6.81
CA ARG A 279 20.41 7.15 7.29
C ARG A 279 19.13 6.57 6.70
N ILE A 280 19.09 6.39 5.38
CA ILE A 280 17.94 5.80 4.67
C ILE A 280 17.60 4.39 5.20
N ARG A 281 18.62 3.58 5.52
CA ARG A 281 18.40 2.25 6.12
C ARG A 281 17.66 2.32 7.45
N TYR A 282 18.05 3.23 8.36
CA TYR A 282 17.33 3.39 9.64
C TYR A 282 15.91 3.86 9.41
N ASP A 283 15.72 4.78 8.47
CA ASP A 283 14.39 5.26 8.10
C ASP A 283 13.50 4.08 7.63
N PHE A 284 14.02 3.19 6.77
CA PHE A 284 13.26 2.01 6.32
C PHE A 284 12.98 0.97 7.40
N ILE A 285 13.92 0.71 8.31
CA ILE A 285 13.68 -0.19 9.44
C ILE A 285 12.56 0.38 10.32
N PHE A 286 12.60 1.68 10.62
CA PHE A 286 11.59 2.32 11.45
C PHE A 286 10.20 2.30 10.78
N ILE A 287 10.14 2.65 9.49
CA ILE A 287 8.89 2.57 8.70
C ILE A 287 8.36 1.13 8.73
N PHE A 288 9.21 0.13 8.44
CA PHE A 288 8.80 -1.27 8.43
C PHE A 288 8.34 -1.79 9.79
N GLU A 289 9.03 -1.44 10.88
CA GLU A 289 8.62 -1.80 12.24
C GLU A 289 7.27 -1.17 12.62
N ASN A 290 7.04 0.09 12.23
CA ASN A 290 5.76 0.76 12.44
C ASN A 290 4.65 0.02 11.67
N LEU A 291 4.90 -0.31 10.40
CA LEU A 291 4.00 -1.09 9.54
C LEU A 291 3.65 -2.47 10.13
N GLU A 292 4.62 -3.22 10.65
CA GLU A 292 4.33 -4.53 11.29
C GLU A 292 3.51 -4.39 12.60
N ASN A 293 3.57 -3.23 13.26
CA ASN A 293 2.89 -2.99 14.53
C ASN A 293 1.42 -2.56 14.38
N VAL A 294 0.99 -2.01 13.24
CA VAL A 294 -0.41 -1.60 12.98
C VAL A 294 -1.40 -2.75 13.28
N SER A 295 -1.02 -3.98 12.93
CA SER A 295 -1.84 -5.18 13.14
C SER A 295 -2.12 -5.55 14.60
N LYS A 296 -1.31 -5.06 15.55
CA LYS A 296 -1.38 -5.43 16.97
C LYS A 296 -2.37 -4.58 17.76
N ILE A 297 -2.88 -3.51 17.14
CA ILE A 297 -3.62 -2.44 17.82
C ILE A 297 -5.01 -2.34 17.17
N ILE A 298 -5.71 -3.47 17.11
CA ILE A 298 -7.14 -3.49 16.77
C ILE A 298 -7.86 -4.04 18.00
N GLY A 299 -8.45 -3.14 18.78
CA GLY A 299 -9.11 -3.45 20.05
C GLY A 299 -10.33 -4.36 19.92
N ASP A 300 -11.03 -4.32 18.79
CA ASP A 300 -12.13 -5.25 18.51
C ASP A 300 -11.60 -6.59 17.98
N TYR A 301 -11.90 -7.67 18.70
CA TYR A 301 -11.45 -9.03 18.34
C TYR A 301 -11.98 -9.50 16.99
N TYR A 302 -13.20 -9.10 16.61
CA TYR A 302 -13.80 -9.45 15.34
C TYR A 302 -13.10 -8.72 14.18
N LEU A 303 -12.94 -7.41 14.29
CA LEU A 303 -12.22 -6.61 13.29
C LEU A 303 -10.76 -7.05 13.14
N ALA A 304 -10.11 -7.43 14.25
CA ALA A 304 -8.76 -7.98 14.22
C ALA A 304 -8.68 -9.33 13.49
N GLN A 305 -9.72 -10.17 13.55
CA GLN A 305 -9.78 -11.40 12.76
C GLN A 305 -9.90 -11.12 11.27
N ILE A 306 -10.75 -10.17 10.88
CA ILE A 306 -10.92 -9.77 9.48
C ILE A 306 -9.62 -9.20 8.93
N TYR A 307 -8.98 -8.28 9.66
CA TYR A 307 -7.70 -7.71 9.25
C TYR A 307 -6.64 -8.80 9.06
N ARG A 308 -6.55 -9.77 9.98
CA ARG A 308 -5.64 -10.93 9.82
C ARG A 308 -6.01 -11.82 8.64
N HIS A 309 -7.30 -11.97 8.33
CA HIS A 309 -7.77 -12.71 7.16
C HIS A 309 -7.35 -12.00 5.87
N LEU A 310 -7.63 -10.69 5.76
CA LEU A 310 -7.17 -9.85 4.65
C LEU A 310 -5.66 -9.87 4.50
N GLY A 311 -4.90 -9.83 5.59
CA GLY A 311 -3.43 -9.93 5.54
C GLY A 311 -2.92 -11.27 4.96
N LYS A 312 -3.69 -12.35 5.08
CA LYS A 312 -3.39 -13.62 4.39
C LYS A 312 -3.73 -13.54 2.91
N VAL A 313 -4.88 -12.96 2.56
CA VAL A 313 -5.31 -12.76 1.16
C VAL A 313 -4.31 -11.87 0.41
N PHE A 314 -3.90 -10.75 1.02
CA PHE A 314 -2.92 -9.80 0.49
C PHE A 314 -1.46 -10.23 0.67
N ARG A 315 -1.22 -11.38 1.29
CA ARG A 315 0.12 -11.98 1.43
C ARG A 315 1.12 -11.07 2.17
N PHE A 316 0.68 -10.38 3.22
CA PHE A 316 1.53 -9.45 3.99
C PHE A 316 2.82 -10.13 4.47
N LYS A 317 2.74 -11.38 4.90
CA LYS A 317 3.93 -12.13 5.36
C LYS A 317 4.98 -12.27 4.25
N GLN A 318 4.57 -12.59 3.03
CA GLN A 318 5.48 -12.74 1.90
C GLN A 318 6.13 -11.40 1.53
N TRP A 319 5.35 -10.31 1.54
CA TRP A 319 5.88 -8.96 1.37
C TRP A 319 6.91 -8.61 2.45
N SER A 320 6.56 -8.81 3.72
CA SER A 320 7.46 -8.58 4.86
C SER A 320 8.77 -9.38 4.76
N GLU A 321 8.70 -10.64 4.35
CA GLU A 321 9.89 -11.49 4.17
C GLU A 321 10.76 -11.00 3.00
N SER A 322 10.15 -10.60 1.88
CA SER A 322 10.85 -10.00 0.73
C SER A 322 11.59 -8.73 1.13
N ILE A 323 10.90 -7.80 1.78
CA ILE A 323 11.44 -6.52 2.24
C ILE A 323 12.61 -6.75 3.23
N ARG A 324 12.44 -7.66 4.20
CA ARG A 324 13.51 -8.03 5.15
C ARG A 324 14.73 -8.59 4.42
N ASN A 325 14.53 -9.39 3.39
CA ASN A 325 15.63 -9.93 2.59
C ASN A 325 16.35 -8.82 1.79
N ARG A 326 15.62 -7.91 1.15
CA ARG A 326 16.19 -6.76 0.43
C ARG A 326 16.98 -5.83 1.36
N MET A 327 16.46 -5.55 2.55
CA MET A 327 17.18 -4.78 3.58
C MET A 327 18.49 -5.46 4.01
N ARG A 328 18.49 -6.79 4.16
CA ARG A 328 19.70 -7.57 4.47
C ARG A 328 20.73 -7.49 3.33
N ILE A 329 20.30 -7.60 2.08
CA ILE A 329 21.20 -7.47 0.92
C ILE A 329 21.84 -6.07 0.89
N LEU A 330 21.07 -5.03 1.16
CA LEU A 330 21.58 -3.66 1.28
C LEU A 330 22.65 -3.54 2.39
N ASP A 331 22.46 -4.22 3.51
CA ASP A 331 23.42 -4.27 4.61
C ASP A 331 24.71 -5.05 4.25
N GLU A 332 24.58 -6.16 3.53
CA GLU A 332 25.72 -6.95 3.02
C GLU A 332 26.56 -6.16 2.01
N ILE A 333 25.90 -5.44 1.10
CA ILE A 333 26.52 -4.49 0.17
C ILE A 333 27.34 -3.44 0.94
N TYR A 334 26.75 -2.85 1.98
CA TYR A 334 27.40 -1.83 2.79
C TYR A 334 28.60 -2.37 3.56
N THR A 335 28.43 -3.49 4.26
CA THR A 335 29.49 -4.10 5.08
C THR A 335 30.67 -4.51 4.22
N THR A 336 30.42 -5.06 3.03
CA THR A 336 31.44 -5.38 2.02
C THR A 336 32.16 -4.12 1.54
N ALA A 337 31.42 -3.06 1.19
CA ALA A 337 32.01 -1.78 0.77
C ALA A 337 32.87 -1.15 1.89
N LYS A 338 32.50 -1.33 3.16
CA LYS A 338 33.29 -0.87 4.32
C LYS A 338 34.55 -1.71 4.54
N ALA A 339 34.47 -3.04 4.40
CA ALA A 339 35.61 -3.95 4.55
C ALA A 339 36.75 -3.64 3.56
N THR A 340 36.41 -3.26 2.32
CA THR A 340 37.45 -2.83 1.35
C THR A 340 38.26 -1.59 1.79
N LYS A 341 37.77 -0.78 2.73
CA LYS A 341 38.55 0.33 3.30
C LYS A 341 39.53 -0.13 4.37
N THR A 342 39.12 -1.07 5.23
CA THR A 342 40.02 -1.67 6.22
C THR A 342 41.13 -2.46 5.54
N ASP A 343 40.81 -3.21 4.48
CA ASP A 343 41.80 -3.98 3.73
C ASP A 343 42.81 -3.07 3.02
N LYS A 344 42.35 -1.93 2.47
CA LYS A 344 43.25 -0.92 1.90
C LYS A 344 44.17 -0.29 2.96
N LEU A 345 43.68 -0.02 4.17
CA LEU A 345 44.52 0.51 5.26
C LEU A 345 45.58 -0.51 5.69
N ILE A 346 45.21 -1.79 5.73
CA ILE A 346 46.15 -2.89 6.00
C ILE A 346 47.22 -2.98 4.90
N ILE A 347 46.84 -2.89 3.62
CA ILE A 347 47.81 -2.85 2.50
C ILE A 347 48.72 -1.62 2.58
N TYR A 348 48.19 -0.44 2.93
CA TYR A 348 49.03 0.77 3.12
C TYR A 348 50.01 0.61 4.28
N LEU A 349 49.57 0.01 5.39
CA LEU A 349 50.45 -0.32 6.51
C LEU A 349 51.52 -1.31 6.06
N GLU A 350 51.18 -2.34 5.31
CA GLU A 350 52.12 -3.35 4.80
C GLU A 350 53.16 -2.75 3.84
N ILE A 351 52.74 -1.87 2.92
CA ILE A 351 53.65 -1.15 2.03
C ILE A 351 54.57 -0.23 2.84
N LEU A 352 54.04 0.50 3.83
CA LEU A 352 54.83 1.38 4.68
C LEU A 352 55.86 0.59 5.49
N LEU A 353 55.46 -0.56 6.05
CA LEU A 353 56.34 -1.48 6.77
C LEU A 353 57.43 -2.03 5.84
N GLY A 354 57.07 -2.41 4.62
CA GLY A 354 58.02 -2.84 3.59
C GLY A 354 59.03 -1.75 3.21
N ILE A 355 58.60 -0.49 3.09
CA ILE A 355 59.48 0.65 2.83
C ILE A 355 60.46 0.89 3.99
N VAL A 356 59.97 0.86 5.23
CA VAL A 356 60.80 1.01 6.43
C VAL A 356 61.86 -0.09 6.51
N PHE A 357 61.49 -1.35 6.31
CA PHE A 357 62.44 -2.46 6.29
C PHE A 357 63.47 -2.34 5.17
N THR A 358 63.05 -1.91 3.98
CA THR A 358 63.98 -1.72 2.86
C THR A 358 64.98 -0.60 3.15
N LEU A 359 64.54 0.50 3.78
CA LEU A 359 65.41 1.60 4.18
C LEU A 359 66.39 1.20 5.28
N GLU A 360 65.94 0.48 6.32
CA GLU A 360 66.82 -0.07 7.35
C GLU A 360 67.89 -0.99 6.75
N PHE A 361 67.50 -1.87 5.82
CA PHE A 361 68.43 -2.77 5.14
C PHE A 361 69.49 -2.02 4.33
N ILE A 362 69.10 -0.96 3.62
CA ILE A 362 70.02 -0.11 2.86
C ILE A 362 70.97 0.66 3.80
N LEU A 363 70.47 1.21 4.91
CA LEU A 363 71.29 1.93 5.90
C LEU A 363 72.32 0.99 6.57
N PHE A 364 71.92 -0.24 6.88
CA PHE A 364 72.81 -1.29 7.38
C PHE A 364 73.92 -1.61 6.38
N LEU A 365 73.59 -1.77 5.09
CA LEU A 365 74.57 -2.02 4.03
C LEU A 365 75.54 -0.85 3.80
N LEU A 366 75.09 0.39 4.00
CA LEU A 366 75.91 1.59 3.87
C LEU A 366 76.77 1.88 5.11
N GLY A 367 76.67 1.08 6.18
CA GLY A 367 77.44 1.24 7.41
C GLY A 367 77.11 2.52 8.18
N LEU A 368 75.91 3.07 7.97
CA LEU A 368 75.37 4.21 8.71
C LEU A 368 74.70 3.78 10.04
N TYR A 369 74.87 2.51 10.42
CA TYR A 369 74.37 1.89 11.64
C TYR A 369 75.36 0.87 12.20
#